data_AF-A0A431PNR9-F1
#
_entry.id   AF-A0A431PNR9-F1
#
_cell.length_a   1.000
_cell.length_b   1.000
_cell.length_c   1.000
_cell.angle_alpha   90.00
_cell.angle_beta   90.00
_cell.angle_gamma   90.00
#
_symmetry.space_group_name_H-M   'P 1'
#
loop_
_entity.id
_entity.type
_entity.pdbx_description
1 polymer ?
#
loop_
_entity_poly.entity_id
_entity_poly.type
_entity_poly.pdbx_seq_one_letter_code
_entity_poly.pdbx_strand_id
1 'polypeptide(L)'
;MTTDLSEAGQEPADGGRTRLEQTMVEAYYLGHSLRRLAAEPDFSFRQITASVCEPLIAWAKFIEERMEAGESPFGTRRPRRPRKGK
;
A
#
# COMPACT_ATOMS: atom_id res chain seq x y z
N MET A 1 -14.38 38.35 17.36
CA MET A 1 -13.34 37.30 17.28
C MET A 1 -13.97 36.07 16.68
N THR A 2 -13.83 35.90 15.36
CA THR A 2 -14.24 34.69 14.64
C THR A 2 -13.01 34.22 13.90
N THR A 3 -12.27 33.31 14.52
CA THR A 3 -11.14 32.66 13.87
C THR A 3 -11.71 31.72 12.83
N ASP A 4 -11.51 32.08 11.57
CA ASP A 4 -11.86 31.27 10.41
C ASP A 4 -11.07 29.95 10.48
N LEU A 5 -11.79 28.83 10.51
CA LEU A 5 -11.24 27.46 10.56
C LEU A 5 -11.20 26.83 9.16
N SER A 6 -11.17 27.65 8.11
CA SER A 6 -11.28 27.20 6.73
C SER A 6 -9.94 27.22 5.99
N GLU A 7 -8.98 26.43 6.45
CA GLU A 7 -7.81 26.02 5.63
C GLU A 7 -7.55 24.51 5.72
N ALA A 8 -8.63 23.72 5.74
CA ALA A 8 -8.59 22.28 5.54
C ALA A 8 -9.23 21.95 4.18
N GLY A 9 -8.50 22.18 3.08
CA GLY A 9 -9.03 21.80 1.78
C GLY A 9 -8.28 22.37 0.59
N GLN A 10 -7.02 21.98 0.40
CA GLN A 10 -6.43 22.12 -0.94
C GLN A 10 -5.48 20.95 -1.24
N GLU A 11 -6.10 19.80 -1.53
CA GLU A 11 -5.45 18.69 -2.23
C GLU A 11 -5.45 19.01 -3.74
N PRO A 12 -4.28 19.05 -4.43
CA PRO A 12 -4.26 18.76 -5.85
C PRO A 12 -4.44 17.23 -5.99
N ALA A 13 -5.70 16.82 -6.15
CA ALA A 13 -6.27 15.51 -5.80
C ALA A 13 -5.71 14.24 -6.50
N ASP A 14 -4.62 14.31 -7.27
CA ASP A 14 -4.00 13.10 -7.85
C ASP A 14 -2.47 13.23 -8.00
N GLY A 15 -1.97 14.42 -8.36
CA GLY A 15 -0.54 14.64 -8.58
C GLY A 15 0.34 14.45 -7.33
N GLY A 16 -0.18 14.83 -6.15
CA GLY A 16 0.54 14.66 -4.89
C GLY A 16 0.67 13.20 -4.47
N ARG A 17 -0.40 12.40 -4.68
CA ARG A 17 -0.42 10.97 -4.39
C ARG A 17 0.50 10.19 -5.32
N THR A 18 0.41 10.42 -6.63
CA THR A 18 1.29 9.75 -7.61
C THR A 18 2.76 10.07 -7.35
N ARG A 19 3.09 11.34 -7.03
CA ARG A 19 4.47 11.73 -6.69
C ARG A 19 4.96 11.05 -5.41
N LEU A 20 4.11 10.95 -4.38
CA LEU A 20 4.44 10.22 -3.15
C LEU A 20 4.71 8.74 -3.43
N GLU A 21 3.84 8.08 -4.18
CA GLU A 21 3.99 6.66 -4.54
C GLU A 21 5.28 6.42 -5.34
N GLN A 22 5.60 7.28 -6.32
CA GLN A 22 6.87 7.21 -7.07
C GLN A 22 8.08 7.37 -6.13
N THR A 23 8.05 8.38 -5.26
CA THR A 23 9.13 8.65 -4.31
C THR A 23 9.34 7.50 -3.34
N MET A 24 8.27 6.85 -2.88
CA MET A 24 8.34 5.67 -2.02
C MET A 24 8.96 4.47 -2.74
N VAL A 25 8.64 4.26 -4.01
CA VAL A 25 9.22 3.19 -4.83
C VAL A 25 10.72 3.43 -5.05
N GLU A 26 11.11 4.64 -5.42
CA GLU A 26 12.52 5.00 -5.59
C GLU A 26 13.31 4.81 -4.29
N ALA A 27 12.77 5.28 -3.17
CA ALA A 27 13.38 5.11 -1.86
C ALA A 27 13.56 3.63 -1.48
N TYR A 28 12.59 2.76 -1.80
CA TYR A 28 12.72 1.32 -1.58
C TYR A 28 13.89 0.73 -2.37
N TYR A 29 14.03 1.07 -3.66
CA TYR A 29 15.14 0.61 -4.49
C TYR A 29 16.51 1.13 -4.02
N LEU A 30 16.54 2.32 -3.42
CA LEU A 30 17.74 2.90 -2.81
C LEU A 30 18.03 2.37 -1.39
N GLY A 31 17.19 1.47 -0.86
CA GLY A 31 17.35 0.93 0.49
C GLY A 31 17.07 1.94 1.60
N HIS A 32 16.31 2.99 1.32
CA HIS A 32 15.92 3.99 2.30
C HIS A 32 14.72 3.52 3.14
N SER A 33 14.75 3.87 4.43
CA SER A 33 13.63 3.57 5.33
C SER A 33 12.50 4.60 5.18
N LEU A 34 11.26 4.19 5.48
CA LEU A 34 10.12 5.10 5.55
C LEU A 34 10.32 6.24 6.57
N ARG A 35 11.13 6.02 7.61
CA ARG A 35 11.50 7.07 8.57
C ARG A 35 12.30 8.19 7.92
N ARG A 36 13.16 7.87 6.95
CA ARG A 36 13.92 8.87 6.19
C ARG A 36 12.99 9.67 5.28
N LEU A 37 12.05 9.01 4.60
CA LEU A 37 11.03 9.67 3.78
C LEU A 37 10.14 10.61 4.60
N ALA A 38 9.80 10.24 5.83
CA ALA A 38 9.01 11.06 6.73
C ALA A 38 9.73 12.33 7.24
N ALA A 39 11.03 12.48 6.95
CA ALA A 39 11.78 13.70 7.20
C ALA A 39 11.72 14.70 6.01
N GLU A 40 11.17 14.29 4.86
CA GLU A 40 10.99 15.18 3.71
C GLU A 40 9.82 16.16 3.98
N PRO A 41 10.00 17.47 3.74
CA PRO A 41 8.97 18.47 4.01
C PRO A 41 7.75 18.34 3.08
N ASP A 42 7.92 17.69 1.94
CA ASP A 42 6.89 17.54 0.90
C ASP A 42 5.78 16.53 1.29
N PHE A 43 6.01 15.66 2.27
CA PHE A 43 5.08 14.60 2.63
C PHE A 43 4.88 14.47 4.13
N SER A 44 3.62 14.45 4.56
CA SER A 44 3.31 14.17 5.97
C SER A 44 3.44 12.68 6.29
N PHE A 45 3.84 12.36 7.52
CA PHE A 45 3.84 10.97 8.02
C PHE A 45 2.47 10.28 7.85
N ARG A 46 1.37 11.04 7.98
CA ARG A 46 0.01 10.55 7.74
C ARG A 46 -0.20 10.10 6.29
N GLN A 47 0.24 10.89 5.31
CA GLN A 47 0.13 10.54 3.88
C GLN A 47 0.97 9.30 3.56
N ILE A 48 2.22 9.25 4.03
CA ILE A 48 3.09 8.07 3.86
C ILE A 48 2.43 6.81 4.44
N THR A 49 1.85 6.92 5.63
CA THR A 49 1.16 5.81 6.30
C THR A 49 -0.07 5.37 5.50
N ALA A 50 -0.90 6.31 5.03
CA ALA A 50 -2.06 6.01 4.21
C ALA A 50 -1.69 5.27 2.91
N SER A 51 -0.66 5.75 2.20
CA SER A 51 -0.17 5.12 0.96
C SER A 51 0.34 3.68 1.15
N VAL A 52 0.80 3.29 2.34
CA VAL A 52 1.19 1.91 2.65
C VAL A 52 0.01 1.08 3.15
N CYS A 53 -0.76 1.60 4.10
CA CYS A 53 -1.76 0.83 4.82
C CYS A 53 -3.02 0.59 3.98
N GLU A 54 -3.45 1.54 3.15
CA GLU A 54 -4.65 1.38 2.31
C GLU A 54 -4.54 0.18 1.36
N PRO A 55 -3.46 0.00 0.57
CA PRO A 55 -3.30 -1.18 -0.27
C PRO A 55 -3.25 -2.49 0.53
N LEU A 56 -2.60 -2.51 1.69
CA LEU A 56 -2.52 -3.69 2.55
C LEU A 56 -3.89 -4.10 3.10
N ILE A 57 -4.69 -3.12 3.53
CA ILE A 57 -6.08 -3.36 3.97
C ILE A 57 -6.93 -3.87 2.80
N ALA A 58 -6.81 -3.26 1.62
CA ALA A 58 -7.52 -3.70 0.43
C ALA A 58 -7.14 -5.13 0.04
N TRP A 59 -5.86 -5.47 0.11
CA TRP A 59 -5.38 -6.83 -0.16
C TRP A 59 -5.88 -7.84 0.87
N ALA A 60 -5.93 -7.47 2.16
CA ALA A 60 -6.48 -8.33 3.20
C ALA A 60 -7.97 -8.62 2.97
N LYS A 61 -8.77 -7.60 2.61
CA LYS A 61 -10.18 -7.76 2.25
C LYS A 61 -10.35 -8.65 1.03
N PHE A 62 -9.53 -8.45 0.00
CA PHE A 62 -9.55 -9.31 -1.18
C PHE A 62 -9.28 -10.78 -0.84
N ILE A 63 -8.31 -11.06 0.04
CA ILE A 63 -8.03 -12.42 0.53
C ILE A 63 -9.22 -12.99 1.26
N GLU A 64 -9.84 -12.23 2.17
CA GLU A 64 -11.03 -12.63 2.92
C GLU A 64 -12.16 -13.04 1.97
N GLU A 65 -12.48 -12.21 0.98
CA GLU A 65 -13.48 -12.52 -0.05
C GLU A 65 -13.17 -13.82 -0.82
N ARG A 66 -11.90 -14.06 -1.17
CA ARG A 66 -11.50 -15.30 -1.84
C ARG A 66 -11.68 -16.52 -0.93
N MET A 67 -11.32 -16.40 0.35
CA MET A 67 -11.47 -17.47 1.33
C MET A 67 -12.95 -17.81 1.57
N GLU A 68 -13.82 -16.81 1.65
CA GLU A 68 -15.27 -16.99 1.76
C GLU A 68 -15.86 -17.68 0.52
N ALA A 69 -15.32 -17.41 -0.67
CA ALA A 69 -15.66 -18.11 -1.91
C ALA A 69 -15.14 -19.55 -2.00
N GLY A 70 -14.40 -20.03 -0.98
CA GLY A 70 -13.80 -21.37 -0.95
C GLY A 70 -12.51 -21.49 -1.77
N GLU A 71 -11.93 -20.38 -2.23
CA GLU A 71 -10.64 -20.36 -2.90
C GLU A 71 -9.49 -20.38 -1.87
N SER A 72 -8.33 -20.94 -2.26
CA SER A 72 -7.11 -20.87 -1.46
C SER A 72 -6.20 -19.78 -2.02
N PRO A 73 -6.10 -18.61 -1.37
CA PRO A 73 -5.32 -17.47 -1.88
C PRO A 73 -3.81 -17.74 -1.86
N PHE A 74 -3.38 -18.68 -1.02
CA PHE A 74 -2.02 -19.16 -0.98
C PHE A 74 -1.97 -20.46 -1.79
N GLY A 75 -1.38 -20.39 -2.99
CA GLY A 75 -1.37 -21.50 -3.93
C GLY A 75 -1.13 -22.84 -3.26
N THR A 76 -2.10 -23.74 -3.35
CA THR A 76 -1.91 -25.13 -2.92
C THR A 76 -0.83 -25.71 -3.82
N ARG A 77 0.39 -25.90 -3.29
CA ARG A 77 1.38 -26.77 -3.91
C ARG A 77 0.73 -28.14 -4.03
N ARG A 78 0.07 -28.43 -5.15
CA ARG A 78 -0.43 -29.78 -5.44
C ARG A 78 0.77 -30.72 -5.30
N PRO A 79 0.70 -31.76 -4.45
CA PRO A 79 1.78 -32.73 -4.39
C PRO A 79 2.00 -33.28 -5.80
N ARG A 80 3.22 -33.13 -6.30
CA ARG A 80 3.65 -33.67 -7.59
C ARG A 80 3.39 -35.17 -7.53
N ARG A 81 2.34 -35.66 -8.21
CA ARG A 81 2.08 -37.11 -8.27
C ARG A 81 3.34 -37.76 -8.87
N PRO A 82 3.91 -38.80 -8.25
CA PRO A 82 5.01 -39.52 -8.87
C PRO A 82 4.51 -40.07 -10.21
N ARG A 83 5.21 -39.70 -11.27
CA ARG A 83 4.96 -40.21 -12.62
C ARG A 83 5.26 -41.71 -12.56
N LYS A 84 4.23 -42.55 -12.45
CA LYS A 84 4.37 -44.01 -12.46
C LYS A 84 4.93 -44.37 -13.84
N GLY A 85 6.24 -44.58 -13.91
CA GLY A 85 6.92 -45.10 -15.09
C GLY A 85 6.31 -46.45 -15.44
N LYS A 86 5.95 -46.60 -16.71
CA LYS A 86 5.75 -47.89 -17.35
C LYS A 86 7.09 -48.52 -17.63
#